data_AF-Q5BVM7-F1
#
_entry.id   AF-Q5BVM7-F1
#
_cell.length_a   1.000
_cell.length_b   1.000
_cell.length_c   1.000
_cell.angle_alpha   90.00
_cell.angle_beta   90.00
_cell.angle_gamma   90.00
#
_symmetry.space_group_name_H-M   'P 1'
#
loop_
_entity.id
_entity.type
_entity.pdbx_description
1 polymer ?
#
loop_
_entity_poly.entity_id
_entity_poly.type
_entity_poly.pdbx_seq_one_letter_code
_entity_poly.pdbx_strand_id
1 'polypeptide(L)'
;PQRPNERNGVDYYFVSSKSVMEEDIQLGKYIEVDRFQDHYYATSLESVRSMLQSGRICILDVGLDAAKYLEEIGLFPITILLKPKSVTHLRTLQRRLTDDQAKRSMEQIQSIQDENWRFLSAIITYESFDSVLVSVRNFVQLHSGPVIWVTSTLSNLPGVHQCLNNSGTPIISYHQQQQQSLTNGITNDITSALQSSSIHSVNSTQSKHLS
;
A
#
# COMPACT_ATOMS: atom_id res chain seq x y z
N PRO A 1 -11.67 22.56 -12.02
CA PRO A 1 -10.92 23.22 -13.12
C PRO A 1 -9.48 23.54 -12.68
N GLN A 2 -8.54 23.49 -13.63
CA GLN A 2 -7.12 23.77 -13.40
C GLN A 2 -6.90 25.19 -12.88
N ARG A 3 -6.13 25.32 -11.79
CA ARG A 3 -5.70 26.60 -11.23
C ARG A 3 -4.48 27.15 -11.99
N PRO A 4 -4.24 28.48 -11.98
CA PRO A 4 -3.17 29.08 -12.77
C PRO A 4 -1.75 28.55 -12.48
N ASN A 5 -1.50 28.05 -11.27
CA ASN A 5 -0.21 27.54 -10.83
C ASN A 5 -0.08 26.01 -10.95
N GLU A 6 -1.12 25.33 -11.43
CA GLU A 6 -1.12 23.88 -11.62
C GLU A 6 -0.74 23.54 -13.06
N ARG A 7 -0.09 22.39 -13.25
CA ARG A 7 0.34 21.87 -14.55
C ARG A 7 -0.29 20.51 -14.81
N ASN A 8 -0.93 20.38 -15.97
CA ASN A 8 -1.50 19.11 -16.42
C ASN A 8 -0.42 18.04 -16.59
N GLY A 9 -0.70 16.83 -16.12
CA GLY A 9 0.23 15.69 -16.11
C GLY A 9 1.33 15.77 -15.05
N VAL A 10 1.35 16.84 -14.24
CA VAL A 10 2.30 16.99 -13.12
C VAL A 10 1.55 17.05 -11.80
N ASP A 11 0.69 18.05 -11.62
CA ASP A 11 -0.10 18.22 -10.40
C ASP A 11 -1.33 17.30 -10.44
N TYR A 12 -2.06 17.34 -11.57
CA TYR A 12 -3.18 16.46 -11.87
C TYR A 12 -3.22 16.16 -13.37
N TYR A 13 -3.90 15.09 -13.74
CA TYR A 13 -4.45 14.92 -15.08
C TYR A 13 -5.83 15.56 -15.12
N PHE A 14 -5.92 16.77 -15.68
CA PHE A 14 -7.18 17.50 -15.78
C PHE A 14 -8.05 16.87 -16.87
N VAL A 15 -9.20 16.35 -16.46
CA VAL A 15 -10.20 15.79 -17.36
C VAL A 15 -10.99 16.94 -17.99
N SER A 16 -11.34 16.81 -19.26
CA SER A 16 -11.98 17.88 -20.03
C SER A 16 -13.34 18.31 -19.48
N SER A 17 -14.06 17.39 -18.83
CA SER A 17 -15.33 17.67 -18.18
C SER A 17 -15.68 16.62 -17.12
N LYS A 18 -16.58 16.99 -16.20
CA LYS A 18 -17.16 16.09 -15.22
C LYS A 18 -17.88 14.89 -15.85
N SER A 19 -18.63 15.10 -16.93
CA SER A 19 -19.35 14.03 -17.62
C SER A 19 -18.40 12.97 -18.21
N VAL A 20 -17.25 13.39 -18.76
CA VAL A 20 -16.22 12.45 -19.24
C VAL A 20 -15.65 11.65 -18.07
N MET A 21 -15.39 12.30 -16.93
CA MET A 21 -14.90 11.60 -15.75
C MET A 21 -15.93 10.60 -15.20
N GLU A 22 -17.21 10.95 -15.20
CA GLU A 22 -18.31 10.05 -14.80
C GLU A 22 -18.42 8.82 -15.70
N GLU A 23 -18.23 8.98 -17.02
CA GLU A 23 -18.15 7.86 -17.96
C GLU A 23 -16.93 6.98 -17.67
N ASP A 24 -15.76 7.57 -17.47
CA ASP A 24 -14.53 6.85 -17.12
C ASP A 24 -14.65 6.08 -15.79
N ILE A 25 -15.38 6.62 -14.82
CA ILE A 25 -15.71 5.94 -13.55
C ILE A 25 -16.57 4.70 -13.83
N GLN A 26 -17.62 4.81 -14.66
CA GLN A 26 -18.47 3.67 -15.02
C GLN A 26 -17.71 2.58 -15.80
N LEU A 27 -16.70 2.97 -16.58
CA LEU A 27 -15.81 2.06 -17.30
C LEU A 27 -14.72 1.42 -16.42
N GLY A 28 -14.68 1.72 -15.11
CA GLY A 28 -13.71 1.13 -14.18
C GLY A 28 -12.26 1.59 -14.42
N LYS A 29 -12.06 2.81 -14.93
CA LYS A 29 -10.70 3.33 -15.23
C LYS A 29 -9.92 3.80 -13.99
N TYR A 30 -10.57 3.87 -12.84
CA TYR A 30 -9.98 4.37 -11.59
C TYR A 30 -10.03 3.32 -10.49
N ILE A 31 -8.97 3.24 -9.67
CA ILE A 31 -8.91 2.35 -8.51
C ILE A 31 -9.55 2.96 -7.27
N GLU A 32 -9.66 4.29 -7.24
CA GLU A 32 -10.29 5.06 -6.17
C GLU A 32 -10.81 6.39 -6.73
N VAL A 33 -11.96 6.83 -6.23
CA VAL A 33 -12.62 8.07 -6.63
C VAL A 33 -13.16 8.78 -5.40
N ASP A 34 -12.71 10.00 -5.18
CA ASP A 34 -13.18 10.92 -4.16
C ASP A 34 -13.94 12.09 -4.80
N ARG A 35 -14.84 12.72 -4.01
CA ARG A 35 -15.54 13.94 -4.41
C ARG A 35 -15.31 15.04 -3.39
N PHE A 36 -14.83 16.20 -3.85
CA PHE A 36 -14.63 17.37 -3.01
C PHE A 36 -15.05 18.65 -3.74
N GLN A 37 -15.88 19.47 -3.08
CA GLN A 37 -16.39 20.73 -3.65
C GLN A 37 -16.94 20.59 -5.09
N ASP A 38 -17.74 19.54 -5.31
CA ASP A 38 -18.35 19.17 -6.59
C ASP A 38 -17.40 18.66 -7.70
N HIS A 39 -16.11 18.55 -7.41
CA HIS A 39 -15.09 17.97 -8.29
C HIS A 39 -14.78 16.52 -7.91
N TYR A 40 -14.54 15.69 -8.92
CA TYR A 40 -14.01 14.34 -8.73
C TYR A 40 -12.49 14.36 -8.73
N TYR A 41 -11.90 13.58 -7.83
CA TYR A 41 -10.48 13.28 -7.76
C TYR A 41 -10.35 11.77 -7.83
N ALA A 42 -9.50 11.24 -8.71
CA ALA A 42 -9.43 9.79 -8.87
C ALA A 42 -8.02 9.29 -9.15
N THR A 43 -7.69 8.11 -8.65
CA THR A 43 -6.41 7.47 -8.91
C THR A 43 -6.54 6.54 -10.12
N SER A 44 -5.79 6.84 -11.19
CA SER A 44 -5.89 6.13 -12.48
C SER A 44 -5.26 4.74 -12.44
N LEU A 45 -6.02 3.72 -12.85
CA LEU A 45 -5.52 2.35 -12.98
C LEU A 45 -4.41 2.25 -14.04
N GLU A 46 -4.57 2.97 -15.14
CA GLU A 46 -3.58 2.98 -16.22
C GLU A 46 -2.25 3.59 -15.76
N SER A 47 -2.31 4.63 -14.93
CA SER A 47 -1.10 5.24 -14.38
C SER A 47 -0.35 4.28 -13.44
N VAL A 48 -1.09 3.50 -12.64
CA VAL A 48 -0.50 2.43 -11.81
C VAL A 48 0.20 1.40 -12.69
N ARG A 49 -0.48 0.90 -13.73
CA ARG A 49 0.10 -0.08 -14.67
C ARG A 49 1.35 0.45 -15.36
N SER A 50 1.31 1.67 -15.86
CA SER A 50 2.45 2.30 -16.53
C SER A 50 3.67 2.43 -15.60
N MET A 51 3.45 2.82 -14.34
CA MET A 51 4.53 2.89 -13.35
C MET A 51 5.18 1.52 -13.10
N LEU A 52 4.36 0.48 -12.94
CA LEU A 52 4.84 -0.89 -12.74
C LEU A 52 5.61 -1.41 -13.96
N GLN A 53 5.11 -1.16 -15.18
CA GLN A 53 5.78 -1.54 -16.43
C GLN A 53 7.13 -0.83 -16.62
N SER A 54 7.31 0.35 -16.03
CA SER A 54 8.60 1.05 -16.02
C SER A 54 9.62 0.48 -15.02
N GLY A 55 9.27 -0.59 -14.30
CA GLY A 55 10.11 -1.23 -13.29
C GLY A 55 10.22 -0.43 -11.99
N ARG A 56 9.27 0.47 -11.72
CA ARG A 56 9.25 1.34 -10.55
C ARG A 56 8.19 0.89 -9.54
N ILE A 57 8.46 1.20 -8.27
CA ILE A 57 7.49 1.01 -7.18
C ILE A 57 6.49 2.17 -7.22
N CYS A 58 5.20 1.86 -7.25
CA CYS A 58 4.12 2.83 -7.14
C CYS A 58 3.70 2.96 -5.66
N ILE A 59 3.82 4.15 -5.08
CA ILE A 59 3.32 4.44 -3.73
C ILE A 59 1.91 5.00 -3.85
N LEU A 60 0.94 4.29 -3.27
CA LEU A 60 -0.47 4.66 -3.29
C LEU A 60 -0.93 5.11 -1.90
N ASP A 61 -1.71 6.19 -1.88
CA ASP A 61 -2.42 6.74 -0.73
C ASP A 61 -3.89 6.60 -1.09
N VAL A 62 -4.40 5.39 -0.85
CA VAL A 62 -5.73 4.92 -1.23
C VAL A 62 -6.27 4.02 -0.12
N GLY A 63 -7.58 3.86 -0.06
CA GLY A 63 -8.26 2.94 0.84
C GLY A 63 -7.99 1.47 0.53
N LEU A 64 -8.35 0.59 1.47
CA LEU A 64 -8.14 -0.85 1.33
C LEU A 64 -8.95 -1.48 0.20
N ASP A 65 -10.08 -0.89 -0.18
CA ASP A 65 -10.89 -1.41 -1.28
C ASP A 65 -10.18 -1.26 -2.63
N ALA A 66 -9.37 -0.21 -2.80
CA ALA A 66 -8.49 -0.09 -3.97
C ALA A 66 -7.42 -1.19 -3.98
N ALA A 67 -6.86 -1.55 -2.82
CA ALA A 67 -5.90 -2.64 -2.72
C ALA A 67 -6.53 -4.00 -3.05
N LYS A 68 -7.75 -4.28 -2.57
CA LYS A 68 -8.52 -5.48 -2.91
C LYS A 68 -8.79 -5.55 -4.41
N TYR A 69 -9.25 -4.44 -5.00
CA TYR A 69 -9.50 -4.36 -6.43
C TYR A 69 -8.24 -4.63 -7.26
N LEU A 70 -7.09 -4.09 -6.85
CA LEU A 70 -5.80 -4.39 -7.49
C LEU A 70 -5.49 -5.89 -7.47
N GLU A 71 -5.66 -6.56 -6.33
CA GLU A 71 -5.43 -8.01 -6.22
C GLU A 71 -6.34 -8.81 -7.17
N GLU A 72 -7.62 -8.45 -7.26
CA GLU A 72 -8.61 -9.10 -8.15
C GLU A 72 -8.20 -9.03 -9.63
N ILE A 73 -7.57 -7.93 -10.06
CA ILE A 73 -7.09 -7.75 -11.43
C ILE A 73 -5.65 -8.24 -11.64
N GLY A 74 -5.08 -8.96 -10.67
CA GLY A 74 -3.75 -9.57 -10.75
C GLY A 74 -2.58 -8.62 -10.49
N LEU A 75 -2.82 -7.48 -9.85
CA LEU A 75 -1.79 -6.59 -9.34
C LEU A 75 -1.71 -6.76 -7.82
N PHE A 76 -0.58 -7.22 -7.28
CA PHE A 76 -0.48 -7.58 -5.86
C PHE A 76 0.23 -6.48 -5.05
N PRO A 77 -0.50 -5.50 -4.48
CA PRO A 77 0.11 -4.44 -3.70
C PRO A 77 0.72 -4.97 -2.39
N ILE A 78 1.77 -4.28 -1.93
CA ILE A 78 2.26 -4.43 -0.56
C ILE A 78 1.47 -3.47 0.33
N THR A 79 0.51 -3.99 1.09
CA THR A 79 -0.37 -3.20 1.96
C THR A 79 0.18 -3.19 3.39
N ILE A 80 0.63 -2.03 3.87
CA ILE A 80 1.23 -1.88 5.20
C ILE A 80 0.35 -1.00 6.08
N LEU A 81 -0.15 -1.55 7.19
CA LEU A 81 -0.81 -0.76 8.22
C LEU A 81 0.23 -0.23 9.23
N LEU A 82 0.32 1.09 9.34
CA LEU A 82 1.18 1.74 10.33
C LEU A 82 0.41 1.94 11.64
N LYS A 83 0.87 1.30 12.71
CA LYS A 83 0.22 1.33 14.03
C LYS A 83 1.11 2.04 15.06
N PRO A 84 0.74 3.22 15.57
CA PRO A 84 1.45 3.80 16.71
C PRO A 84 1.41 2.86 17.92
N LYS A 85 2.48 2.80 18.71
CA LYS A 85 2.54 1.92 19.89
C LYS A 85 1.45 2.21 20.93
N SER A 86 1.06 3.47 21.08
CA SER A 86 -0.05 3.88 21.96
C SER A 86 -0.60 5.26 21.57
N VAL A 87 -1.76 5.62 22.15
CA VAL A 87 -2.35 6.97 22.04
C VAL A 87 -1.32 8.05 22.44
N THR A 88 -0.55 7.81 23.50
CA THR A 88 0.49 8.73 23.98
C THR A 88 1.63 8.90 22.96
N HIS A 89 2.04 7.83 22.28
CA HIS A 89 3.05 7.92 21.21
C HIS A 89 2.49 8.67 20.01
N LEU A 90 1.25 8.38 19.59
CA LEU A 90 0.58 9.12 18.51
C LEU A 90 0.50 10.63 18.83
N ARG A 91 0.15 10.98 20.07
CA ARG A 91 0.16 12.36 20.57
C ARG A 91 1.53 13.03 20.48
N THR A 92 2.59 12.28 20.81
CA THR A 92 3.97 12.77 20.78
C THR A 92 4.40 13.07 19.34
N LEU A 93 4.04 12.19 18.41
CA LEU A 93 4.36 12.32 16.99
C LEU A 93 3.52 13.42 16.31
N GLN A 94 2.26 13.56 16.70
CA GLN A 94 1.30 14.48 16.09
C GLN A 94 0.72 15.44 17.12
N ARG A 95 1.59 16.32 17.66
CA ARG A 95 1.28 17.23 18.78
C ARG A 95 -0.01 18.04 18.65
N ARG A 96 -0.49 18.30 17.43
CA ARG A 96 -1.72 19.07 17.14
C ARG A 96 -3.04 18.35 17.44
N LEU A 97 -3.04 17.02 17.46
CA LEU A 97 -4.26 16.27 17.77
C LEU A 97 -4.74 16.57 19.23
N THR A 98 -5.98 16.25 19.58
CA THR A 98 -6.44 16.17 20.98
C THR A 98 -6.39 14.73 21.50
N ASP A 99 -6.54 14.51 22.80
CA ASP A 99 -6.60 13.15 23.36
C ASP A 99 -7.73 12.32 22.76
N ASP A 100 -8.92 12.91 22.61
CA ASP A 100 -10.07 12.25 21.98
C ASP A 100 -9.83 11.95 20.50
N GLN A 101 -9.18 12.85 19.77
CA GLN A 101 -8.81 12.59 18.38
C GLN A 101 -7.81 11.44 18.27
N ALA A 102 -6.78 11.41 19.14
CA ALA A 102 -5.78 10.34 19.13
C ALA A 102 -6.38 8.99 19.55
N LYS A 103 -7.32 8.96 20.51
CA LYS A 103 -8.07 7.74 20.85
C LYS A 103 -8.88 7.23 19.66
N ARG A 104 -9.67 8.11 19.01
CA ARG A 104 -10.44 7.75 17.82
C ARG A 104 -9.56 7.21 16.70
N SER A 105 -8.41 7.83 16.44
CA SER A 105 -7.46 7.32 15.43
C SER A 105 -6.92 5.93 15.78
N MET A 106 -6.61 5.68 17.06
CA MET A 106 -6.16 4.35 17.50
C MET A 106 -7.28 3.29 17.38
N GLU A 107 -8.52 3.65 17.71
CA GLU A 107 -9.70 2.79 17.53
C GLU A 107 -9.95 2.47 16.05
N GLN A 108 -9.83 3.46 15.16
CA GLN A 108 -9.94 3.26 13.72
C GLN A 108 -8.85 2.33 13.17
N ILE A 109 -7.60 2.51 13.59
CA ILE A 109 -6.49 1.61 13.21
C ILE A 109 -6.77 0.18 13.68
N GLN A 110 -7.32 0.01 14.89
CA GLN A 110 -7.65 -1.30 15.43
C GLN A 110 -8.80 -1.96 14.65
N SER A 111 -9.87 -1.22 14.32
CA SER A 111 -10.98 -1.72 13.48
C SER A 111 -10.50 -2.11 12.09
N ILE A 112 -9.67 -1.28 11.44
CA ILE A 112 -9.04 -1.63 10.15
C ILE A 112 -8.25 -2.93 10.25
N GLN A 113 -7.43 -3.07 11.30
CA GLN A 113 -6.67 -4.29 11.54
C GLN A 113 -7.60 -5.51 11.68
N ASP A 114 -8.61 -5.43 12.53
CA ASP A 114 -9.46 -6.59 12.86
C ASP A 114 -10.34 -7.01 11.68
N GLU A 115 -10.87 -6.05 10.92
CA GLU A 115 -11.77 -6.29 9.80
C GLU A 115 -11.03 -6.69 8.51
N ASN A 116 -9.79 -6.23 8.33
CA ASN A 116 -9.08 -6.36 7.06
C ASN A 116 -7.72 -7.07 7.16
N TRP A 117 -7.42 -7.74 8.29
CA TRP A 117 -6.12 -8.41 8.53
C TRP A 117 -5.63 -9.28 7.37
N ARG A 118 -6.55 -9.84 6.58
CA ARG A 118 -6.26 -10.76 5.47
C ARG A 118 -5.72 -10.07 4.21
N PHE A 119 -5.94 -8.77 4.09
CA PHE A 119 -5.45 -7.92 2.99
C PHE A 119 -4.24 -7.07 3.41
N LEU A 120 -3.82 -7.17 4.67
CA LEU A 120 -2.63 -6.49 5.18
C LEU A 120 -1.40 -7.39 4.99
N SER A 121 -0.45 -6.95 4.18
CA SER A 121 0.85 -7.62 4.04
C SER A 121 1.65 -7.55 5.34
N ALA A 122 1.58 -6.42 6.05
CA ALA A 122 2.19 -6.23 7.36
C ALA A 122 1.46 -5.19 8.22
N ILE A 123 1.65 -5.32 9.54
CA ILE A 123 1.32 -4.31 10.53
C ILE A 123 2.62 -3.88 11.19
N ILE A 124 3.05 -2.64 10.95
CA ILE A 124 4.28 -2.12 11.52
C ILE A 124 3.91 -1.26 12.72
N THR A 125 4.28 -1.75 13.91
CA THR A 125 4.15 -0.97 15.15
C THR A 125 5.36 -0.07 15.32
N TYR A 126 5.14 1.20 15.69
CA TYR A 126 6.22 2.18 15.75
C TYR A 126 6.13 3.17 16.91
N GLU A 127 7.29 3.73 17.26
CA GLU A 127 7.44 4.73 18.33
C GLU A 127 7.94 6.09 17.80
N SER A 128 8.67 6.08 16.67
CA SER A 128 9.25 7.26 16.02
C SER A 128 9.12 7.18 14.50
N PHE A 129 9.15 8.32 13.82
CA PHE A 129 9.12 8.35 12.34
C PHE A 129 10.32 7.62 11.72
N ASP A 130 11.51 7.71 12.32
CA ASP A 130 12.71 7.01 11.84
C ASP A 130 12.53 5.48 11.88
N SER A 131 11.97 4.96 12.97
CA SER A 131 11.71 3.53 13.10
C SER A 131 10.73 3.01 12.03
N VAL A 132 9.72 3.81 11.66
CA VAL A 132 8.77 3.48 10.59
C VAL A 132 9.48 3.37 9.25
N LEU A 133 10.28 4.39 8.89
CA LEU A 133 10.91 4.45 7.58
C LEU A 133 11.85 3.27 7.36
N VAL A 134 12.64 2.91 8.37
CA VAL A 134 13.53 1.73 8.32
C VAL A 134 12.71 0.45 8.16
N SER A 135 11.66 0.28 8.98
CA SER A 135 10.84 -0.93 8.97
C SER A 135 10.09 -1.11 7.64
N VAL A 136 9.48 -0.04 7.12
CA VAL A 136 8.79 -0.04 5.82
C VAL A 136 9.77 -0.35 4.71
N ARG A 137 10.94 0.30 4.68
CA ARG A 137 11.95 0.05 3.65
C ARG A 137 12.39 -1.41 3.65
N ASN A 138 12.73 -1.96 4.81
CA ASN A 138 13.19 -3.34 4.94
C ASN A 138 12.09 -4.32 4.50
N PHE A 139 10.84 -4.06 4.89
CA PHE A 139 9.71 -4.90 4.50
C PHE A 139 9.49 -4.87 2.97
N VAL A 140 9.47 -3.67 2.37
CA VAL A 140 9.33 -3.54 0.92
C VAL A 140 10.47 -4.23 0.18
N GLN A 141 11.72 -4.09 0.64
CA GLN A 141 12.88 -4.75 0.05
C GLN A 141 12.80 -6.28 0.10
N LEU A 142 12.32 -6.82 1.22
CA LEU A 142 12.14 -8.26 1.39
C LEU A 142 11.06 -8.82 0.44
N HIS A 143 10.03 -8.03 0.16
CA HIS A 143 8.86 -8.43 -0.61
C HIS A 143 8.82 -7.91 -2.06
N SER A 144 9.84 -7.16 -2.52
CA SER A 144 9.95 -6.67 -3.89
C SER A 144 10.65 -7.64 -4.85
N GLY A 145 10.94 -8.87 -4.41
CA GLY A 145 11.60 -9.89 -5.23
C GLY A 145 10.74 -10.37 -6.41
N PRO A 146 11.34 -11.08 -7.39
CA PRO A 146 10.61 -11.61 -8.56
C PRO A 146 9.59 -12.69 -8.18
N VAL A 147 9.63 -13.19 -6.96
CA VAL A 147 8.71 -14.18 -6.40
C VAL A 147 8.07 -13.56 -5.16
N ILE A 148 6.74 -13.55 -5.14
CA ILE A 148 5.94 -13.04 -4.03
C ILE A 148 4.98 -14.13 -3.55
N TRP A 149 4.56 -13.99 -2.30
CA TRP A 149 3.53 -14.83 -1.71
C TRP A 149 2.17 -14.18 -1.92
N VAL A 150 1.27 -14.89 -2.60
CA VAL A 150 -0.11 -14.46 -2.82
C VAL A 150 -1.07 -15.41 -2.12
N THR A 151 -2.31 -14.96 -1.89
CA THR A 151 -3.33 -15.77 -1.21
C THR A 151 -3.69 -17.01 -2.04
N SER A 152 -3.94 -18.13 -1.38
CA SER A 152 -4.18 -19.42 -2.07
C SER A 152 -5.43 -19.44 -2.94
N THR A 153 -6.40 -18.55 -2.67
CA THR A 153 -7.59 -18.35 -3.51
C THR A 153 -7.25 -17.87 -4.92
N LEU A 154 -6.03 -17.37 -5.13
CA LEU A 154 -5.52 -16.88 -6.40
C LEU A 154 -4.69 -17.93 -7.15
N SER A 155 -4.70 -19.19 -6.71
CA SER A 155 -3.92 -20.29 -7.33
C SER A 155 -4.27 -20.60 -8.78
N ASN A 156 -5.40 -20.09 -9.27
CA ASN A 156 -5.82 -20.27 -10.66
C ASN A 156 -5.20 -19.22 -11.60
N LEU A 157 -4.45 -18.25 -11.09
CA LEU A 157 -3.78 -17.24 -11.91
C LEU A 157 -2.52 -17.81 -12.57
N PRO A 158 -2.25 -17.48 -13.85
CA PRO A 158 -1.02 -17.90 -14.52
C PRO A 158 0.24 -17.48 -13.75
N GLY A 159 1.17 -18.41 -13.54
CA GLY A 159 2.43 -18.15 -12.83
C GLY A 159 2.35 -18.25 -11.30
N VAL A 160 1.18 -18.52 -10.71
CA VAL A 160 1.05 -18.79 -9.28
C VAL A 160 1.29 -20.29 -9.01
N HIS A 161 2.33 -20.59 -8.23
CA HIS A 161 2.63 -21.95 -7.80
C HIS A 161 2.13 -22.17 -6.37
N GLN A 162 1.33 -23.22 -6.14
CA GLN A 162 0.98 -23.64 -4.78
C GLN A 162 2.18 -24.30 -4.11
N CYS A 163 2.58 -23.79 -2.94
CA CYS A 163 3.53 -24.50 -2.09
C CYS A 163 2.81 -25.67 -1.43
N LEU A 164 2.94 -26.86 -2.01
CA LEU A 164 2.41 -28.11 -1.50
C LEU A 164 3.53 -28.93 -0.86
N ASN A 165 3.23 -29.67 0.20
CA ASN A 165 4.12 -30.69 0.73
C ASN A 165 4.14 -31.92 -0.20
N ASN A 166 4.95 -32.92 0.15
CA ASN A 166 5.07 -34.17 -0.64
C ASN A 166 3.75 -34.97 -0.76
N SER A 167 2.73 -34.68 0.04
CA SER A 167 1.39 -35.27 -0.04
C SER A 167 0.38 -34.42 -0.83
N GLY A 168 0.83 -33.37 -1.52
CA GLY A 168 -0.05 -32.47 -2.29
C GLY A 168 -0.90 -31.55 -1.43
N THR A 169 -0.56 -31.39 -0.14
CA THR A 169 -1.29 -30.53 0.81
C THR A 169 -0.62 -29.16 0.90
N PRO A 170 -1.36 -28.04 0.92
CA PRO A 170 -0.77 -26.72 1.10
C PRO A 170 0.14 -26.64 2.34
N ILE A 171 1.36 -26.15 2.15
CA ILE A 171 2.27 -25.77 3.23
C ILE A 171 1.72 -24.47 3.81
N ILE A 172 0.92 -24.58 4.86
CA ILE A 172 0.36 -23.41 5.55
C ILE A 172 1.42 -22.87 6.51
N SER A 173 2.28 -21.97 6.02
CA SER A 173 3.09 -21.12 6.89
C SER A 173 2.20 -19.98 7.38
N TYR A 174 1.57 -20.16 8.55
CA TYR A 174 0.76 -19.10 9.15
C TYR A 174 1.59 -17.82 9.31
N HIS A 175 1.14 -16.74 8.67
CA HIS A 175 1.65 -15.36 8.73
C HIS A 175 1.93 -14.87 10.17
N GLN A 176 1.27 -15.48 11.16
CA GLN A 176 1.47 -15.25 12.59
C GLN A 176 2.90 -15.56 13.09
N GLN A 177 3.61 -16.54 12.52
CA GLN A 177 4.98 -16.85 12.92
C GLN A 177 6.02 -15.88 12.35
N GLN A 178 5.80 -15.30 11.17
CA GLN A 178 6.72 -14.31 10.61
C GLN A 178 6.62 -12.96 11.32
N GLN A 179 5.41 -12.56 11.76
CA GLN A 179 5.22 -11.35 12.57
C GLN A 179 5.97 -11.39 13.92
N GLN A 180 6.11 -12.57 14.54
CA GLN A 180 6.87 -12.72 15.78
C GLN A 180 8.41 -12.73 15.58
N SER A 181 8.90 -13.05 14.38
CA SER A 181 10.35 -13.06 14.11
C SER A 181 10.92 -11.67 13.83
N LEU A 182 10.12 -10.77 13.25
CA LEU A 182 10.54 -9.39 12.94
C LEU A 182 10.76 -8.53 14.20
N THR A 183 10.20 -8.91 15.34
CA THR A 183 10.44 -8.22 16.62
C THR A 183 11.70 -8.70 17.35
N ASN A 184 12.25 -9.87 17.00
CA ASN A 184 13.32 -10.52 17.77
C ASN A 184 14.63 -10.74 16.99
N GLY A 185 14.67 -10.44 15.69
CA GLY A 185 15.76 -10.83 14.79
C GLY A 185 16.63 -9.69 14.22
N ILE A 186 16.58 -8.47 14.76
CA ILE A 186 17.50 -7.40 14.33
C ILE A 186 18.79 -7.50 15.14
N THR A 187 19.60 -8.54 14.94
CA THR A 187 21.05 -8.47 15.18
C THR A 187 21.77 -9.49 14.29
N ASN A 188 22.57 -8.98 13.34
CA ASN A 188 23.82 -9.55 12.81
C ASN A 188 23.92 -10.04 11.35
N ASP A 189 22.85 -10.31 10.59
CA ASP A 189 23.03 -10.86 9.22
C ASP A 189 22.71 -9.90 8.04
N ILE A 190 22.33 -8.65 8.31
CA ILE A 190 21.88 -7.71 7.26
C ILE A 190 23.06 -7.03 6.52
N THR A 191 24.27 -7.01 7.11
CA THR A 191 25.40 -6.24 6.56
C THR A 191 25.88 -6.76 5.20
N SER A 192 25.66 -8.05 4.88
CA SER A 192 26.15 -8.68 3.64
C SER A 192 25.23 -8.46 2.44
N ALA A 193 23.92 -8.28 2.66
CA ALA A 193 22.93 -8.11 1.58
C ALA A 193 22.75 -6.65 1.15
N LEU A 194 23.20 -5.70 1.98
CA LEU A 194 23.07 -4.26 1.73
C LEU A 194 24.00 -3.70 0.63
N GLN A 195 24.94 -4.50 0.12
CA GLN A 195 25.92 -4.03 -0.89
C GLN A 195 25.55 -4.31 -2.35
N SER A 196 24.49 -5.09 -2.65
CA SER A 196 24.23 -5.55 -4.03
C SER A 196 22.93 -5.06 -4.68
N SER A 197 21.97 -4.50 -3.95
CA SER A 197 20.67 -4.10 -4.52
C SER A 197 20.53 -2.59 -4.60
N SER A 198 21.01 -2.02 -5.69
CA SER A 198 20.72 -0.63 -6.09
C SER A 198 19.25 -0.49 -6.47
N ILE A 199 18.38 -0.19 -5.51
CA ILE A 199 17.00 0.23 -5.81
C ILE A 199 17.08 1.68 -6.32
N HIS A 200 17.02 1.83 -7.64
CA HIS A 200 16.95 3.13 -8.29
C HIS A 200 15.64 3.86 -7.94
N SER A 201 15.77 5.11 -7.52
CA SER A 201 14.74 6.15 -7.25
C SER A 201 13.30 5.67 -6.94
N VAL A 202 12.90 5.81 -5.68
CA VAL A 202 11.48 5.80 -5.28
C VAL A 202 10.85 7.12 -5.71
N ASN A 203 10.20 7.17 -6.88
CA ASN A 203 9.44 8.33 -7.31
C ASN A 203 7.98 8.17 -6.88
N SER A 204 7.51 8.99 -5.93
CA SER A 204 6.08 9.07 -5.60
C SER A 204 5.38 9.86 -6.69
N THR A 205 4.64 9.20 -7.58
CA THR A 205 3.73 9.90 -8.48
C THR A 205 2.41 9.15 -8.48
N GLN A 206 1.55 9.52 -7.52
CA GLN A 206 0.14 9.23 -7.63
C GLN A 206 -0.40 10.11 -8.73
N SER A 207 -0.67 9.54 -9.90
CA SER A 207 -1.36 10.27 -10.96
C SER A 207 -2.83 10.40 -10.59
N LYS A 208 -3.16 11.52 -9.94
CA LYS A 208 -4.54 11.89 -9.60
C LYS A 208 -5.16 12.62 -10.80
N HIS A 209 -6.32 12.15 -11.25
CA HIS A 209 -7.16 12.80 -12.23
C HIS A 209 -8.14 13.74 -11.53
N LEU A 210 -8.43 14.89 -12.15
CA LEU A 210 -9.33 15.92 -11.59
C LEU A 210 -10.30 16.43 -12.66
N SER A 211 -11.60 16.39 -12.39
CA SER A 211 -12.66 17.02 -13.22
C SER A 211 -12.84 18.51 -12.91
#